data_AF-A0A3N5NW23-F1
#
_entry.id   AF-A0A3N5NW23-F1
#
_cell.length_a   1.000
_cell.length_b   1.000
_cell.length_c   1.000
_cell.angle_alpha   90.00
_cell.angle_beta   90.00
_cell.angle_gamma   90.00
#
_symmetry.space_group_name_H-M   'P 1'
#
loop_
_entity.id
_entity.type
_entity.pdbx_description
1 polymer ?
#
loop_
_entity_poly.entity_id
_entity_poly.type
_entity_poly.pdbx_seq_one_letter_code
_entity_poly.pdbx_strand_id
1 'polypeptide(L)'
;MMKRLSFLFSMSTMGVLLVVLIVVLALSTFVESAYSPQTAWAVSYGTRWFEILLILIAVNMAGVMITHKFYLRKKLTVFVFHIAFLLILGGAAITRFISYEGLMHIRENSASSVMLSDNGYVDVMLEMNGDRVEKSQDVMLSELTPRDFRMKASVGGQKVRIRSTGYISNAVEQYMPSPGGEPYIQLIAVAGQQVSAGIPSGSTRNVMGMDISFNSPDTSAIFRIVSDGNEVMAYAPFRVTSMRMGGEDNKVYLAGEAIPLEQGVLYSLGHIRMALQSFIPSAKRQLVRAPAGQSGNHISAVRIEIENRGMTSELFVQGMPRITGIPVSGSMGDLKYSITYGSREIPVPFSLYLKDFEVERYPGSNSPSSFASEVTLIDEEMGIREDRRIFMNNILKHRGYRFYQSSYDTDEQGTVLSVNKDLAGTTVTYLG
;
A
#
# COMPACT_ATOMS: atom_id res chain seq x y z
N MET A 1 -8.78 41.76 -30.27
CA MET A 1 -8.63 40.55 -29.43
C MET A 1 -7.16 40.16 -29.20
N MET A 2 -6.26 40.25 -30.19
CA MET A 2 -4.83 39.86 -30.08
C MET A 2 -3.96 40.65 -29.08
N LYS A 3 -4.28 41.92 -28.76
CA LYS A 3 -3.50 42.71 -27.77
C LYS A 3 -3.69 42.26 -26.31
N ARG A 4 -4.77 41.56 -25.97
CA ARG A 4 -5.02 41.09 -24.59
C ARG A 4 -4.39 39.74 -24.28
N LEU A 5 -3.96 38.97 -25.28
CA LEU A 5 -3.30 37.68 -25.11
C LEU A 5 -1.78 37.75 -25.31
N SER A 6 -1.23 38.90 -25.72
CA SER A 6 0.22 39.05 -25.94
C SER A 6 1.02 38.88 -24.66
N PHE A 7 0.43 39.13 -23.48
CA PHE A 7 1.11 38.87 -22.21
C PHE A 7 1.37 37.36 -22.01
N LEU A 8 0.46 36.48 -22.44
CA LEU A 8 0.60 35.02 -22.30
C LEU A 8 1.78 34.45 -23.09
N PHE A 9 2.35 35.20 -24.04
CA PHE A 9 3.50 34.79 -24.85
C PHE A 9 4.73 35.67 -24.59
N SER A 10 4.80 36.27 -23.40
CA SER A 10 5.93 37.12 -22.98
C SER A 10 6.97 36.34 -22.17
N MET A 11 8.24 36.79 -22.25
CA MET A 11 9.35 36.26 -21.43
C MET A 11 9.10 36.46 -19.93
N SER A 12 8.46 37.56 -19.54
CA SER A 12 8.12 37.82 -18.12
C SER A 12 7.13 36.79 -17.58
N THR A 13 6.14 36.41 -18.39
CA THR A 13 5.18 35.37 -18.00
C THR A 13 5.85 34.00 -17.87
N MET A 14 6.80 33.67 -18.76
CA MET A 14 7.62 32.45 -18.62
C MET A 14 8.37 32.45 -17.28
N GLY A 15 9.02 33.56 -16.93
CA GLY A 15 9.72 33.70 -15.64
C GLY A 15 8.81 33.46 -14.44
N VAL A 16 7.60 34.04 -14.45
CA VAL A 16 6.60 33.82 -13.38
C VAL A 16 6.18 32.36 -13.32
N LEU A 17 5.85 31.73 -14.46
CA LEU A 17 5.44 30.32 -14.50
C LEU A 17 6.55 29.38 -14.00
N LEU A 18 7.81 29.66 -14.33
CA LEU A 18 8.96 28.90 -13.84
C LEU A 18 9.16 29.06 -12.33
N VAL A 19 9.00 30.27 -11.78
CA VAL A 19 9.04 30.48 -10.32
C VAL A 19 7.93 29.71 -9.62
N VAL A 20 6.70 29.75 -10.16
CA VAL A 20 5.58 28.95 -9.62
C VAL A 20 5.90 27.46 -9.68
N LEU A 21 6.45 26.96 -10.79
CA LEU A 21 6.87 25.56 -10.92
C LEU A 21 7.91 25.20 -9.87
N ILE A 22 8.97 26.01 -9.68
CA ILE A 22 10.01 25.76 -8.68
C ILE A 22 9.43 25.70 -7.27
N VAL A 23 8.55 26.63 -6.91
CA VAL A 23 7.90 26.65 -5.59
C VAL A 23 7.04 25.40 -5.39
N VAL A 24 6.27 25.00 -6.41
CA VAL A 24 5.46 23.78 -6.36
C VAL A 24 6.34 22.54 -6.19
N LEU A 25 7.43 22.41 -6.95
CA LEU A 25 8.35 21.28 -6.85
C LEU A 25 8.99 21.22 -5.45
N ALA A 26 9.45 22.36 -4.92
CA ALA A 26 10.04 22.44 -3.59
C ALA A 26 9.04 22.04 -2.50
N LEU A 27 7.82 22.56 -2.53
CA LEU A 27 6.75 22.19 -1.59
C LEU A 27 6.39 20.70 -1.69
N SER A 28 6.36 20.15 -2.91
CA SER A 28 6.08 18.73 -3.14
C SER A 28 7.17 17.84 -2.53
N THR A 29 8.45 18.22 -2.64
CA THR A 29 9.56 17.50 -1.99
C THR A 29 9.46 17.52 -0.46
N PHE A 30 9.02 18.62 0.14
CA PHE A 30 8.77 18.65 1.60
C PHE A 30 7.60 17.73 1.99
N VAL A 31 6.52 17.69 1.20
CA VAL A 31 5.39 16.76 1.45
C VAL A 31 5.85 15.31 1.32
N GLU A 32 6.67 15.00 0.32
CA GLU A 32 7.23 13.65 0.12
C GLU A 32 8.05 13.21 1.33
N SER A 33 8.94 14.07 1.81
CA SER A 33 9.78 13.79 2.98
C SER A 33 8.99 13.66 4.29
N ALA A 34 7.90 14.42 4.44
CA ALA A 34 7.12 14.43 5.68
C ALA A 34 6.10 13.29 5.78
N TYR A 35 5.57 12.83 4.64
CA TYR A 35 4.51 11.83 4.57
C TYR A 35 4.93 10.60 3.79
N SER A 36 4.94 10.71 2.46
CA SER A 36 5.32 9.65 1.54
C SER A 36 5.37 10.17 0.10
N PRO A 37 6.09 9.49 -0.81
CA PRO A 37 6.03 9.78 -2.25
C PRO A 37 4.60 9.75 -2.81
N GLN A 38 3.76 8.82 -2.34
CA GLN A 38 2.38 8.69 -2.75
C GLN A 38 1.55 9.92 -2.35
N THR A 39 1.80 10.48 -1.16
CA THR A 39 1.13 11.70 -0.70
C THR A 39 1.52 12.91 -1.58
N ALA A 40 2.80 13.08 -1.89
CA ALA A 40 3.27 14.18 -2.76
C ALA A 40 2.67 14.09 -4.16
N TRP A 41 2.58 12.88 -4.71
CA TRP A 41 1.88 12.64 -5.96
C TRP A 41 0.39 13.03 -5.88
N ALA A 42 -0.31 12.59 -4.83
CA ALA A 42 -1.73 12.86 -4.65
C ALA A 42 -2.09 14.36 -4.55
N VAL A 43 -1.22 15.17 -3.93
CA VAL A 43 -1.49 16.61 -3.73
C VAL A 43 -0.92 17.51 -4.81
N SER A 44 0.07 17.04 -5.58
CA SER A 44 0.76 17.86 -6.58
C SER A 44 0.89 17.15 -7.93
N TYR A 45 1.80 16.20 -8.08
CA TYR A 45 2.17 15.67 -9.41
C TYR A 45 1.01 15.01 -10.17
N GLY A 46 0.13 14.31 -9.47
CA GLY A 46 -1.01 13.60 -10.04
C GLY A 46 -2.26 14.46 -10.24
N THR A 47 -2.20 15.76 -9.94
CA THR A 47 -3.37 16.64 -9.93
C THR A 47 -3.58 17.38 -11.25
N ARG A 48 -4.85 17.66 -11.59
CA ARG A 48 -5.20 18.42 -12.80
C ARG A 48 -4.66 19.84 -12.83
N TRP A 49 -4.48 20.48 -11.67
CA TRP A 49 -3.96 21.85 -11.64
C TRP A 49 -2.47 21.89 -12.01
N PHE A 50 -1.70 20.86 -11.61
CA PHE A 50 -0.31 20.72 -11.98
C PHE A 50 -0.17 20.42 -13.47
N GLU A 51 -1.02 19.56 -14.02
CA GLU A 51 -1.13 19.32 -15.47
C GLU A 51 -1.41 20.62 -16.24
N ILE A 52 -2.35 21.44 -15.76
CA ILE A 52 -2.64 22.77 -16.34
C ILE A 52 -1.42 23.68 -16.28
N LEU A 53 -0.67 23.71 -15.18
CA LEU A 53 0.56 24.49 -15.05
C LEU A 53 1.60 24.09 -16.12
N LEU A 54 1.81 22.79 -16.32
CA LEU A 54 2.73 22.28 -17.36
C LEU A 54 2.25 22.64 -18.78
N ILE A 55 0.95 22.55 -19.04
CA ILE A 55 0.35 22.96 -20.32
C ILE A 55 0.55 24.47 -20.55
N LEU A 56 0.35 25.30 -19.53
CA LEU A 56 0.57 26.75 -19.62
C LEU A 56 2.03 27.08 -19.94
N ILE A 57 2.98 26.37 -19.32
CA ILE A 57 4.41 26.50 -19.63
C ILE A 57 4.70 26.11 -21.08
N ALA A 58 4.18 24.96 -21.54
CA ALA A 58 4.37 24.50 -22.91
C ALA A 58 3.81 25.49 -23.95
N VAL A 59 2.58 25.97 -23.73
CA VAL A 59 1.91 26.93 -24.61
C VAL A 59 2.63 28.27 -24.62
N ASN A 60 3.04 28.77 -23.44
CA ASN A 60 3.84 30.00 -23.34
C ASN A 60 5.16 29.86 -24.10
N MET A 61 5.92 28.79 -23.86
CA MET A 61 7.21 28.55 -24.50
C MET A 61 7.09 28.45 -26.02
N ALA A 62 6.11 27.71 -26.53
CA ALA A 62 5.84 27.63 -27.97
C ALA A 62 5.52 29.02 -28.57
N GLY A 63 4.68 29.82 -27.90
CA GLY A 63 4.36 31.17 -28.35
C GLY A 63 5.53 32.14 -28.29
N VAL A 64 6.38 32.05 -27.26
CA VAL A 64 7.63 32.83 -27.16
C VAL A 64 8.56 32.51 -28.33
N MET A 65 8.74 31.22 -28.66
CA MET A 65 9.57 30.79 -29.79
C MET A 65 9.08 31.34 -31.13
N ILE A 66 7.75 31.34 -31.36
CA ILE A 66 7.14 31.85 -32.58
C ILE A 66 7.26 33.38 -32.66
N THR A 67 6.88 34.09 -31.59
CA THR A 67 6.89 35.56 -31.53
C THR A 67 8.31 36.14 -31.68
N HIS A 68 9.32 35.48 -31.12
CA HIS A 68 10.72 35.91 -31.22
C HIS A 68 11.48 35.27 -32.39
N LYS A 69 10.75 34.55 -33.26
CA LYS A 69 11.22 33.94 -34.51
C LYS A 69 12.47 33.08 -34.34
N PHE A 70 12.45 32.17 -33.38
CA PHE A 70 13.60 31.30 -33.08
C PHE A 70 13.90 30.33 -34.24
N TYR A 71 12.91 30.01 -35.07
CA TYR A 71 13.05 29.17 -36.28
C TYR A 71 13.96 29.77 -37.37
N LEU A 72 14.44 31.01 -37.22
CA LEU A 72 15.43 31.60 -38.13
C LEU A 72 16.80 30.93 -37.94
N ARG A 73 17.53 30.66 -39.03
CA ARG A 73 18.84 29.96 -39.00
C ARG A 73 19.83 30.51 -37.97
N LYS A 74 19.90 31.83 -37.78
CA LYS A 74 20.76 32.49 -36.79
C LYS A 74 20.44 32.18 -35.31
N LYS A 75 19.27 31.61 -35.03
CA LYS A 75 18.80 31.21 -33.70
C LYS A 75 18.53 29.70 -33.60
N LEU A 76 19.01 28.90 -34.56
CA LEU A 76 18.70 27.49 -34.65
C LEU A 76 19.09 26.72 -33.37
N THR A 77 20.24 27.02 -32.76
CA THR A 77 20.67 26.40 -31.50
C THR A 77 19.67 26.66 -30.36
N VAL A 78 19.19 27.90 -30.23
CA VAL A 78 18.18 28.25 -29.22
C VAL A 78 16.85 27.57 -29.53
N PHE A 79 16.46 27.50 -30.80
CA PHE A 79 15.26 26.79 -31.23
C PHE A 79 15.30 25.30 -30.88
N VAL A 80 16.41 24.62 -31.21
CA VAL A 80 16.60 23.19 -30.93
C VAL A 80 16.62 22.93 -29.42
N PHE A 81 17.26 23.80 -28.63
CA PHE A 81 17.27 23.66 -27.18
C PHE A 81 15.87 23.78 -26.55
N HIS A 82 15.01 24.67 -27.07
CA HIS A 82 13.66 24.84 -26.51
C HIS A 82 12.64 23.86 -27.07
N ILE A 83 12.79 23.42 -28.33
CA ILE A 83 11.92 22.37 -28.90
C ILE A 83 12.12 21.05 -28.15
N ALA A 84 13.34 20.78 -27.66
CA ALA A 84 13.64 19.63 -26.78
C ALA A 84 12.71 19.60 -25.55
N PHE A 85 12.58 20.71 -24.83
CA PHE A 85 11.66 20.77 -23.68
C PHE A 85 10.19 20.60 -24.07
N LEU A 86 9.77 21.10 -25.24
CA LEU A 86 8.41 20.85 -25.74
C LEU A 86 8.19 19.37 -26.08
N LEU A 87 9.19 18.71 -26.64
CA LEU A 87 9.17 17.26 -26.91
C LEU A 87 9.13 16.47 -25.60
N ILE A 88 9.96 16.80 -24.61
CA ILE A 88 9.95 16.17 -23.27
C ILE A 88 8.58 16.32 -22.60
N LEU A 89 7.99 17.52 -22.62
CA LEU A 89 6.63 17.75 -22.07
C LEU A 89 5.56 16.98 -22.86
N GLY A 90 5.68 16.93 -24.19
CA GLY A 90 4.78 16.17 -25.05
C GLY A 90 4.87 14.66 -24.81
N GLY A 91 6.09 14.13 -24.65
CA GLY A 91 6.34 12.74 -24.31
C GLY A 91 5.77 12.39 -22.94
N ALA A 92 6.00 13.23 -21.93
CA ALA A 92 5.39 13.07 -20.60
C ALA A 92 3.86 13.07 -20.63
N ALA A 93 3.23 13.90 -21.49
CA ALA A 93 1.79 13.89 -21.67
C ALA A 93 1.29 12.58 -22.32
N ILE A 94 2.01 12.05 -23.31
CA ILE A 94 1.71 10.73 -23.90
C ILE A 94 1.82 9.63 -22.85
N THR A 95 2.90 9.62 -22.06
CA THR A 95 3.08 8.68 -20.95
C THR A 95 1.90 8.75 -19.99
N ARG A 96 1.51 9.96 -19.57
CA ARG A 96 0.44 10.19 -18.60
C ARG A 96 -0.94 9.73 -19.05
N PHE A 97 -1.33 9.97 -20.31
CA PHE A 97 -2.71 9.78 -20.77
C PHE A 97 -2.93 8.52 -21.59
N ILE A 98 -1.88 7.92 -22.14
CA ILE A 98 -1.99 6.81 -23.10
C ILE A 98 -1.31 5.54 -22.56
N SER A 99 -0.32 5.67 -21.68
CA SER A 99 0.51 4.53 -21.29
C SER A 99 -0.02 3.78 -20.10
N TYR A 100 0.46 2.55 -19.96
CA TYR A 100 0.17 1.68 -18.83
C TYR A 100 1.44 1.42 -18.05
N GLU A 101 1.35 1.61 -16.74
CA GLU A 101 2.43 1.35 -15.80
C GLU A 101 1.91 0.48 -14.66
N GLY A 102 2.78 -0.40 -14.18
CA GLY A 102 2.41 -1.36 -13.18
C GLY A 102 3.59 -2.17 -12.67
N LEU A 103 3.28 -3.15 -11.84
CA LEU A 103 4.23 -4.11 -11.30
C LEU A 103 3.81 -5.53 -11.64
N MET A 104 4.77 -6.39 -11.96
CA MET A 104 4.57 -7.82 -12.08
C MET A 104 5.40 -8.50 -11.01
N HIS A 105 4.72 -9.15 -10.07
CA HIS A 105 5.35 -10.00 -9.07
C HIS A 105 5.35 -11.45 -9.56
N ILE A 106 6.49 -12.13 -9.40
CA ILE A 106 6.66 -13.52 -9.83
C ILE A 106 7.48 -14.24 -8.75
N ARG A 107 6.99 -15.38 -8.27
CA ARG A 107 7.73 -16.27 -7.37
C ARG A 107 8.64 -17.20 -8.16
N GLU A 108 9.73 -17.65 -7.55
CA GLU A 108 10.58 -18.65 -8.19
C GLU A 108 9.79 -19.90 -8.55
N ASN A 109 10.13 -20.47 -9.70
CA ASN A 109 9.45 -21.63 -10.28
C ASN A 109 7.97 -21.40 -10.59
N SER A 110 7.56 -20.14 -10.75
CA SER A 110 6.19 -19.76 -11.14
C SER A 110 6.20 -18.89 -12.39
N ALA A 111 5.07 -18.88 -13.11
CA ALA A 111 4.82 -17.96 -14.19
C ALA A 111 3.76 -16.93 -13.82
N SER A 112 3.92 -15.72 -14.33
CA SER A 112 2.89 -14.68 -14.27
C SER A 112 2.60 -14.13 -15.66
N SER A 113 1.32 -13.91 -15.94
CA SER A 113 0.81 -13.21 -17.14
C SER A 113 -0.06 -12.02 -16.74
N VAL A 114 0.13 -11.51 -15.52
CA VAL A 114 -0.68 -10.42 -14.96
C VAL A 114 0.25 -9.40 -14.31
N MET A 115 0.00 -8.12 -14.58
CA MET A 115 0.61 -7.01 -13.87
C MET A 115 -0.45 -6.26 -13.04
N LEU A 116 -0.06 -5.72 -11.89
CA LEU A 116 -0.87 -4.83 -11.09
C LEU A 116 -0.66 -3.39 -11.54
N SER A 117 -1.73 -2.61 -11.69
CA SER A 117 -1.64 -1.18 -11.99
C SER A 117 -0.83 -0.42 -10.94
N ASP A 118 -0.15 0.64 -11.33
CA ASP A 118 0.51 1.51 -10.35
C ASP A 118 -0.49 2.29 -9.47
N ASN A 119 -1.61 2.71 -10.09
CA ASN A 119 -2.68 3.43 -9.39
C ASN A 119 -3.49 2.50 -8.48
N GLY A 120 -3.96 3.07 -7.36
CA GLY A 120 -4.96 2.43 -6.51
C GLY A 120 -6.38 2.69 -7.01
N TYR A 121 -7.23 1.70 -6.86
CA TYR A 121 -8.64 1.72 -7.23
C TYR A 121 -9.50 1.37 -6.03
N VAL A 122 -10.67 1.99 -5.95
CA VAL A 122 -11.75 1.52 -5.08
C VAL A 122 -12.80 0.85 -5.96
N ASP A 123 -12.88 -0.47 -5.84
CA ASP A 123 -13.86 -1.29 -6.52
C ASP A 123 -15.04 -1.51 -5.59
N VAL A 124 -16.24 -1.20 -6.07
CA VAL A 124 -17.49 -1.36 -5.35
C VAL A 124 -18.39 -2.28 -6.14
N MET A 125 -18.81 -3.37 -5.49
CA MET A 125 -19.90 -4.22 -5.91
C MET A 125 -21.08 -4.02 -4.98
N LEU A 126 -22.25 -3.71 -5.55
CA LEU A 126 -23.51 -3.58 -4.83
C LEU A 126 -24.50 -4.59 -5.39
N GLU A 127 -25.24 -5.25 -4.51
CA GLU A 127 -26.31 -6.19 -4.88
C GLU A 127 -27.55 -5.92 -4.04
N MET A 128 -28.71 -5.84 -4.69
CA MET A 128 -30.00 -5.63 -4.01
C MET A 128 -31.13 -6.24 -4.84
N ASN A 129 -31.96 -7.09 -4.24
CA ASN A 129 -33.12 -7.73 -4.90
C ASN A 129 -32.78 -8.45 -6.22
N GLY A 130 -31.56 -8.97 -6.36
CA GLY A 130 -31.06 -9.61 -7.59
C GLY A 130 -30.42 -8.66 -8.60
N ASP A 131 -30.57 -7.33 -8.45
CA ASP A 131 -29.83 -6.35 -9.24
C ASP A 131 -28.40 -6.22 -8.72
N ARG A 132 -27.41 -6.30 -9.61
CA ARG A 132 -25.99 -6.14 -9.29
C ARG A 132 -25.37 -4.98 -10.07
N VAL A 133 -24.60 -4.14 -9.38
CA VAL A 133 -23.87 -3.02 -9.95
C VAL A 133 -22.42 -3.08 -9.50
N GLU A 134 -21.52 -3.07 -10.47
CA GLU A 134 -20.08 -2.97 -10.23
C GLU A 134 -19.56 -1.66 -10.78
N LYS A 135 -18.77 -0.95 -9.97
CA LYS A 135 -18.11 0.28 -10.36
C LYS A 135 -16.71 0.32 -9.78
N SER A 136 -15.79 0.85 -10.57
CA SER A 136 -14.41 1.09 -10.20
C SER A 136 -14.11 2.58 -10.34
N GLN A 137 -13.31 3.13 -9.44
CA GLN A 137 -12.81 4.49 -9.52
C GLN A 137 -11.33 4.51 -9.14
N ASP A 138 -10.51 5.16 -9.96
CA ASP A 138 -9.12 5.47 -9.61
C ASP A 138 -9.07 6.51 -8.49
N VAL A 139 -8.20 6.29 -7.51
CA VAL A 139 -8.10 7.16 -6.34
C VAL A 139 -6.65 7.38 -5.94
N MET A 140 -6.38 8.59 -5.44
CA MET A 140 -5.10 8.98 -4.86
C MET A 140 -5.31 9.26 -3.36
N LEU A 141 -5.66 8.23 -2.61
CA LEU A 141 -5.89 8.33 -1.16
C LEU A 141 -4.57 8.45 -0.40
N SER A 142 -4.50 9.43 0.49
CA SER A 142 -3.37 9.68 1.37
C SER A 142 -3.85 10.35 2.67
N GLU A 143 -2.95 10.58 3.62
CA GLU A 143 -3.26 11.34 4.84
C GLU A 143 -3.76 12.77 4.53
N LEU A 144 -3.32 13.37 3.42
CA LEU A 144 -3.73 14.72 2.99
C LEU A 144 -4.92 14.73 2.02
N THR A 145 -5.23 13.58 1.41
CA THR A 145 -6.35 13.39 0.47
C THR A 145 -7.32 12.29 0.92
N PRO A 146 -7.76 12.23 2.19
CA PRO A 146 -8.55 11.11 2.70
C PRO A 146 -9.97 11.02 2.11
N ARG A 147 -10.41 12.06 1.39
CA ARG A 147 -11.77 12.21 0.83
C ARG A 147 -11.81 12.17 -0.70
N ASP A 148 -10.74 11.68 -1.32
CA ASP A 148 -10.61 11.63 -2.77
C ASP A 148 -11.66 10.70 -3.42
N PHE A 149 -12.06 9.64 -2.72
CA PHE A 149 -13.08 8.73 -3.21
C PHE A 149 -14.50 9.24 -2.96
N ARG A 150 -15.29 9.32 -4.03
CA ARG A 150 -16.73 9.64 -3.96
C ARG A 150 -17.49 9.03 -5.13
N MET A 151 -18.38 8.11 -4.81
CA MET A 151 -19.18 7.40 -5.80
C MET A 151 -20.68 7.50 -5.51
N LYS A 152 -21.46 7.54 -6.60
CA LYS A 152 -22.93 7.40 -6.56
C LYS A 152 -23.32 6.23 -7.48
N ALA A 153 -24.16 5.35 -6.97
CA ALA A 153 -24.69 4.22 -7.71
C ALA A 153 -26.20 4.09 -7.50
N SER A 154 -26.90 3.46 -8.44
CA SER A 154 -28.32 3.13 -8.33
C SER A 154 -28.47 1.62 -8.50
N VAL A 155 -29.02 0.93 -7.51
CA VAL A 155 -29.22 -0.54 -7.51
C VAL A 155 -30.58 -0.85 -6.87
N GLY A 156 -31.38 -1.74 -7.45
CA GLY A 156 -32.73 -2.04 -6.95
C GLY A 156 -33.63 -0.79 -6.86
N GLY A 157 -33.46 0.15 -7.80
CA GLY A 157 -34.17 1.44 -7.80
C GLY A 157 -33.74 2.46 -6.74
N GLN A 158 -32.70 2.17 -5.94
CA GLN A 158 -32.24 3.03 -4.84
C GLN A 158 -30.89 3.66 -5.10
N LYS A 159 -30.74 4.91 -4.66
CA LYS A 159 -29.47 5.63 -4.73
C LYS A 159 -28.62 5.32 -3.51
N VAL A 160 -27.45 4.73 -3.74
CA VAL A 160 -26.41 4.49 -2.74
C VAL A 160 -25.28 5.50 -2.96
N ARG A 161 -24.83 6.13 -1.87
CA ARG A 161 -23.67 7.03 -1.88
C ARG A 161 -22.55 6.41 -1.07
N ILE A 162 -21.35 6.43 -1.63
CA ILE A 162 -20.18 5.83 -0.99
C ILE A 162 -19.05 6.86 -1.07
N ARG A 163 -18.37 7.11 0.03
CA ARG A 163 -17.28 8.08 0.09
C ARG A 163 -16.21 7.64 1.07
N SER A 164 -14.96 7.99 0.80
CA SER A 164 -13.92 7.88 1.82
C SER A 164 -14.02 9.07 2.78
N THR A 165 -13.89 8.80 4.07
CA THR A 165 -13.92 9.80 5.15
C THR A 165 -12.57 9.94 5.85
N GLY A 166 -11.70 8.93 5.73
CA GLY A 166 -10.39 8.87 6.38
C GLY A 166 -9.42 7.95 5.65
N TYR A 167 -8.13 8.16 5.88
CA TYR A 167 -7.03 7.31 5.42
C TYR A 167 -6.03 7.13 6.56
N ILE A 168 -5.58 5.90 6.77
CA ILE A 168 -4.59 5.54 7.78
C ILE A 168 -3.42 4.91 7.05
N SER A 169 -2.29 5.62 7.00
CA SER A 169 -1.05 5.06 6.47
C SER A 169 -0.49 4.02 7.43
N ASN A 170 0.14 2.96 6.89
CA ASN A 170 0.78 1.90 7.68
C ASN A 170 -0.12 1.40 8.81
N ALA A 171 -1.32 0.93 8.46
CA ALA A 171 -2.35 0.62 9.44
C ALA A 171 -2.04 -0.69 10.17
N VAL A 172 -2.11 -0.65 11.49
CA VAL A 172 -1.99 -1.82 12.37
C VAL A 172 -3.27 -1.97 13.19
N GLU A 173 -3.67 -3.22 13.41
CA GLU A 173 -4.77 -3.51 14.33
C GLU A 173 -4.30 -3.30 15.77
N GLN A 174 -4.99 -2.42 16.48
CA GLN A 174 -4.83 -2.23 17.92
C GLN A 174 -6.17 -2.43 18.62
N TYR A 175 -6.11 -2.97 19.83
CA TYR A 175 -7.29 -3.15 20.67
C TYR A 175 -7.34 -2.01 21.67
N MET A 176 -8.37 -1.18 21.59
CA MET A 176 -8.55 -0.02 22.46
C MET A 176 -9.75 -0.22 23.39
N PRO A 177 -9.70 0.28 24.64
CA PRO A 177 -10.83 0.22 25.57
C PRO A 177 -12.09 0.87 24.96
N SER A 178 -13.20 0.14 24.93
CA SER A 178 -14.45 0.62 24.35
C SER A 178 -15.66 -0.07 25.00
N PRO A 179 -16.70 0.65 25.43
CA PRO A 179 -17.91 0.04 25.98
C PRO A 179 -18.55 -0.94 24.98
N GLY A 180 -18.85 -2.17 25.43
CA GLY A 180 -19.43 -3.21 24.57
C GLY A 180 -18.43 -3.90 23.63
N GLY A 181 -17.12 -3.72 23.86
CA GLY A 181 -16.08 -4.53 23.25
C GLY A 181 -15.87 -5.87 23.98
N GLU A 182 -15.02 -6.71 23.41
CA GLU A 182 -14.65 -8.03 23.95
C GLU A 182 -13.36 -7.95 24.75
N PRO A 183 -13.15 -8.82 25.75
CA PRO A 183 -11.88 -8.88 26.47
C PRO A 183 -10.68 -9.05 25.53
N TYR A 184 -9.54 -8.45 25.88
CA TYR A 184 -8.29 -8.58 25.14
C TYR A 184 -7.09 -8.63 26.07
N ILE A 185 -6.13 -9.52 25.81
CA ILE A 185 -4.86 -9.60 26.55
C ILE A 185 -3.67 -9.38 25.63
N GLN A 186 -2.64 -8.72 26.15
CA GLN A 186 -1.30 -8.65 25.57
C GLN A 186 -0.33 -9.36 26.50
N LEU A 187 0.38 -10.35 25.96
CA LEU A 187 1.43 -11.09 26.65
C LEU A 187 2.79 -10.74 26.06
N ILE A 188 3.82 -10.73 26.89
CA ILE A 188 5.21 -10.79 26.44
C ILE A 188 5.76 -12.14 26.87
N ALA A 189 6.36 -12.86 25.93
CA ALA A 189 7.11 -14.09 26.18
C ALA A 189 8.58 -13.89 25.81
N VAL A 190 9.48 -14.51 26.58
CA VAL A 190 10.93 -14.47 26.38
C VAL A 190 11.49 -15.89 26.44
N ALA A 191 12.16 -16.29 25.34
CA ALA A 191 12.94 -17.53 25.23
C ALA A 191 14.08 -17.29 24.23
N GLY A 192 15.20 -16.73 24.71
CA GLY A 192 16.30 -16.24 23.87
C GLY A 192 15.98 -14.93 23.12
N GLN A 193 14.81 -14.85 22.49
CA GLN A 193 14.24 -13.63 21.92
C GLN A 193 12.95 -13.23 22.65
N GLN A 194 12.57 -11.95 22.56
CA GLN A 194 11.33 -11.43 23.12
C GLN A 194 10.25 -11.36 22.04
N VAL A 195 9.08 -11.93 22.31
CA VAL A 195 7.90 -11.88 21.44
C VAL A 195 6.74 -11.26 22.21
N SER A 196 6.03 -10.31 21.59
CA SER A 196 4.77 -9.78 22.10
C SER A 196 3.60 -10.41 21.34
N ALA A 197 2.60 -10.89 22.08
CA ALA A 197 1.45 -11.59 21.53
C ALA A 197 0.15 -11.00 22.08
N GLY A 198 -0.66 -10.45 21.19
CA GLY A 198 -2.04 -10.04 21.47
C GLY A 198 -3.01 -11.18 21.21
N ILE A 199 -3.93 -11.45 22.13
CA ILE A 199 -4.92 -12.53 22.02
C ILE A 199 -6.31 -11.97 22.34
N PRO A 200 -7.20 -11.83 21.35
CA PRO A 200 -8.60 -11.45 21.60
C PRO A 200 -9.39 -12.60 22.25
N SER A 201 -10.42 -12.26 23.01
CA SER A 201 -11.36 -13.22 23.60
C SER A 201 -11.91 -14.19 22.55
N GLY A 202 -11.99 -15.47 22.89
CA GLY A 202 -12.46 -16.55 22.02
C GLY A 202 -11.38 -17.20 21.13
N SER A 203 -10.17 -16.63 21.08
CA SER A 203 -9.12 -17.08 20.15
C SER A 203 -7.98 -17.86 20.83
N THR A 204 -7.22 -18.57 20.00
CA THR A 204 -5.99 -19.27 20.38
C THR A 204 -4.84 -18.77 19.51
N ARG A 205 -3.67 -18.55 20.10
CA ARG A 205 -2.47 -18.08 19.41
C ARG A 205 -1.26 -18.90 19.82
N ASN A 206 -0.48 -19.33 18.83
CA ASN A 206 0.80 -19.96 19.09
C ASN A 206 1.86 -18.89 19.44
N VAL A 207 2.50 -19.03 20.60
CA VAL A 207 3.54 -18.14 21.09
C VAL A 207 4.74 -18.99 21.49
N MET A 208 5.85 -18.83 20.76
CA MET A 208 7.08 -19.61 20.97
C MET A 208 6.85 -21.13 20.97
N GLY A 209 5.98 -21.63 20.09
CA GLY A 209 5.66 -23.05 19.98
C GLY A 209 4.63 -23.55 21.00
N MET A 210 4.10 -22.69 21.87
CA MET A 210 3.05 -23.02 22.82
C MET A 210 1.72 -22.40 22.41
N ASP A 211 0.66 -23.21 22.30
CA ASP A 211 -0.69 -22.70 22.08
C ASP A 211 -1.27 -22.11 23.36
N ILE A 212 -1.60 -20.81 23.28
CA ILE A 212 -2.20 -20.03 24.35
C ILE A 212 -3.60 -19.62 23.92
N SER A 213 -4.61 -20.00 24.70
CA SER A 213 -6.00 -19.58 24.45
C SER A 213 -6.45 -18.51 25.43
N PHE A 214 -7.36 -17.65 24.99
CA PHE A 214 -8.00 -16.64 25.85
C PHE A 214 -9.52 -16.68 25.70
N ASN A 215 -10.25 -17.03 26.77
CA ASN A 215 -11.70 -17.23 26.77
C ASN A 215 -12.20 -18.10 25.62
N SER A 216 -11.36 -19.02 25.12
CA SER A 216 -11.72 -19.86 24.00
C SER A 216 -12.57 -21.05 24.46
N PRO A 217 -13.62 -21.43 23.71
CA PRO A 217 -14.31 -22.69 23.94
C PRO A 217 -13.42 -23.90 23.61
N ASP A 218 -12.35 -23.70 22.84
CA ASP A 218 -11.35 -24.73 22.56
C ASP A 218 -10.44 -24.95 23.79
N THR A 219 -10.42 -26.19 24.27
CA THR A 219 -9.66 -26.60 25.45
C THR A 219 -8.35 -27.32 25.12
N SER A 220 -8.01 -27.43 23.82
CA SER A 220 -6.78 -28.08 23.35
C SER A 220 -5.49 -27.29 23.66
N ALA A 221 -5.62 -25.98 23.92
CA ALA A 221 -4.47 -25.12 24.22
C ALA A 221 -3.78 -25.52 25.53
N ILE A 222 -2.45 -25.52 25.49
CA ILE A 222 -1.59 -25.93 26.60
C ILE A 222 -1.64 -24.90 27.74
N PHE A 223 -1.72 -23.61 27.42
CA PHE A 223 -1.86 -22.54 28.40
C PHE A 223 -3.20 -21.83 28.19
N ARG A 224 -4.15 -22.05 29.08
CA ARG A 224 -5.51 -21.51 28.93
C ARG A 224 -5.68 -20.31 29.85
N ILE A 225 -6.09 -19.19 29.29
CA ILE A 225 -6.36 -17.96 30.02
C ILE A 225 -7.86 -17.69 29.97
N VAL A 226 -8.44 -17.39 31.12
CA VAL A 226 -9.84 -16.99 31.25
C VAL A 226 -9.92 -15.68 32.01
N SER A 227 -10.93 -14.87 31.71
CA SER A 227 -11.22 -13.65 32.45
C SER A 227 -12.63 -13.68 33.04
N ASP A 228 -12.76 -13.22 34.27
CA ASP A 228 -14.04 -12.89 34.90
C ASP A 228 -14.00 -11.44 35.42
N GLY A 229 -14.78 -10.56 34.81
CA GLY A 229 -14.69 -9.12 35.05
C GLY A 229 -13.28 -8.57 34.80
N ASN A 230 -12.62 -8.12 35.87
CA ASN A 230 -11.26 -7.58 35.82
C ASN A 230 -10.17 -8.62 36.20
N GLU A 231 -10.57 -9.82 36.62
CA GLU A 231 -9.65 -10.86 37.04
C GLU A 231 -9.27 -11.73 35.84
N VAL A 232 -7.99 -12.07 35.74
CA VAL A 232 -7.45 -12.94 34.69
C VAL A 232 -6.77 -14.12 35.35
N MET A 233 -7.22 -15.33 35.03
CA MET A 233 -6.70 -16.57 35.56
C MET A 233 -6.15 -17.42 34.43
N ALA A 234 -5.02 -18.09 34.67
CA ALA A 234 -4.45 -19.05 33.76
C ALA A 234 -4.45 -20.46 34.35
N TYR A 235 -4.49 -21.46 33.47
CA TYR A 235 -4.42 -22.87 33.79
C TYR A 235 -3.42 -23.54 32.87
N ALA A 236 -2.50 -24.30 33.46
CA ALA A 236 -1.48 -25.05 32.74
C ALA A 236 -1.42 -26.50 33.25
N PRO A 237 -1.16 -27.51 32.40
CA PRO A 237 -1.01 -28.90 32.80
C PRO A 237 0.36 -29.21 33.42
N PHE A 238 1.16 -28.19 33.75
CA PHE A 238 2.50 -28.31 34.31
C PHE A 238 2.76 -27.23 35.36
N ARG A 239 3.88 -27.38 36.09
CA ARG A 239 4.30 -26.46 37.15
C ARG A 239 4.68 -25.08 36.59
N VAL A 240 4.12 -24.02 37.17
CA VAL A 240 4.46 -22.61 36.84
C VAL A 240 4.99 -21.91 38.09
N THR A 241 6.04 -21.10 37.93
CA THR A 241 6.59 -20.30 39.04
C THR A 241 6.42 -18.82 38.72
N SER A 242 5.78 -18.07 39.61
CA SER A 242 5.63 -16.62 39.49
C SER A 242 6.66 -15.88 40.34
N MET A 243 7.24 -14.82 39.78
CA MET A 243 8.16 -13.90 40.46
C MET A 243 7.72 -12.47 40.20
N ARG A 244 7.49 -11.66 41.24
CA ARG A 244 7.15 -10.23 41.08
C ARG A 244 8.43 -9.41 40.85
N MET A 245 8.39 -8.47 39.90
CA MET A 245 9.55 -7.62 39.62
C MET A 245 9.91 -6.77 40.86
N GLY A 246 11.11 -6.98 41.41
CA GLY A 246 11.62 -6.23 42.56
C GLY A 246 11.44 -6.90 43.94
N GLY A 247 11.02 -8.16 44.03
CA GLY A 247 10.84 -8.86 45.32
C GLY A 247 11.34 -10.31 45.34
N GLU A 248 11.50 -10.86 46.56
CA GLU A 248 11.86 -12.26 46.86
C GLU A 248 10.64 -13.22 46.86
N ASP A 249 9.43 -12.70 46.64
CA ASP A 249 8.18 -13.47 46.68
C ASP A 249 8.00 -14.34 45.42
N ASN A 250 8.52 -15.56 45.50
CA ASN A 250 8.29 -16.61 44.52
C ASN A 250 7.12 -17.49 44.97
N LYS A 251 6.11 -17.63 44.12
CA LYS A 251 5.00 -18.58 44.33
C LYS A 251 5.04 -19.67 43.27
N VAL A 252 4.86 -20.91 43.71
CA VAL A 252 4.83 -22.08 42.83
C VAL A 252 3.38 -22.54 42.70
N TYR A 253 2.93 -22.72 41.47
CA TYR A 253 1.64 -23.30 41.11
C TYR A 253 1.86 -24.68 40.51
N LEU A 254 1.12 -25.67 41.01
CA LEU A 254 1.13 -27.05 40.49
C LEU A 254 0.24 -27.17 39.24
N ALA A 255 0.35 -28.30 38.55
CA ALA A 255 -0.45 -28.57 37.36
C ALA A 255 -1.96 -28.49 37.67
N GLY A 256 -2.70 -27.75 36.85
CA GLY A 256 -4.15 -27.56 36.98
C GLY A 256 -4.58 -26.52 38.03
N GLU A 257 -3.66 -26.00 38.85
CA GLU A 257 -3.98 -24.92 39.78
C GLU A 257 -4.28 -23.61 39.03
N ALA A 258 -5.18 -22.82 39.61
CA ALA A 258 -5.54 -21.51 39.06
C ALA A 258 -4.42 -20.50 39.34
N ILE A 259 -3.90 -19.88 38.27
CA ILE A 259 -2.77 -18.95 38.32
C ILE A 259 -3.31 -17.53 38.07
N PRO A 260 -3.37 -16.64 39.07
CA PRO A 260 -3.74 -15.25 38.83
C PRO A 260 -2.66 -14.58 37.97
N LEU A 261 -3.07 -14.02 36.82
CA LEU A 261 -2.21 -13.26 35.93
C LEU A 261 -2.27 -11.77 36.27
N GLU A 262 -1.16 -11.23 36.76
CA GLU A 262 -1.04 -9.84 37.18
C GLU A 262 0.05 -9.12 36.39
N GLN A 263 -0.12 -7.81 36.18
CA GLN A 263 0.93 -6.98 35.60
C GLN A 263 2.12 -6.87 36.57
N GLY A 264 3.34 -6.84 36.03
CA GLY A 264 4.56 -6.77 36.83
C GLY A 264 4.98 -8.09 37.48
N VAL A 265 4.29 -9.19 37.16
CA VAL A 265 4.66 -10.56 37.57
C VAL A 265 5.16 -11.36 36.37
N LEU A 266 6.27 -12.07 36.56
CA LEU A 266 6.90 -12.94 35.58
C LEU A 266 6.59 -14.40 35.90
N TYR A 267 5.94 -15.09 34.96
CA TYR A 267 5.57 -16.50 35.04
C TYR A 267 6.59 -17.34 34.26
N SER A 268 7.28 -18.23 34.95
CA SER A 268 8.27 -19.14 34.35
C SER A 268 7.60 -20.48 34.03
N LEU A 269 7.50 -20.79 32.73
CA LEU A 269 6.96 -22.02 32.16
C LEU A 269 8.12 -22.84 31.58
N GLY A 270 8.95 -23.40 32.46
CA GLY A 270 10.21 -24.05 32.05
C GLY A 270 11.22 -23.03 31.53
N HIS A 271 11.54 -23.10 30.23
CA HIS A 271 12.50 -22.19 29.58
C HIS A 271 11.86 -20.89 29.06
N ILE A 272 10.53 -20.85 28.98
CA ILE A 272 9.77 -19.66 28.54
C ILE A 272 9.41 -18.84 29.77
N ARG A 273 9.74 -17.55 29.74
CA ARG A 273 9.28 -16.59 30.75
C ARG A 273 8.21 -15.71 30.13
N MET A 274 7.07 -15.55 30.80
CA MET A 274 5.92 -14.83 30.28
C MET A 274 5.44 -13.78 31.29
N ALA A 275 4.98 -12.63 30.80
CA ALA A 275 4.36 -11.61 31.63
C ALA A 275 3.09 -11.07 30.96
N LEU A 276 2.08 -10.75 31.77
CA LEU A 276 0.92 -10.00 31.31
C LEU A 276 1.33 -8.53 31.13
N GLN A 277 1.35 -8.07 29.88
CA GLN A 277 1.69 -6.68 29.56
C GLN A 277 0.46 -5.77 29.70
N SER A 278 -0.69 -6.21 29.20
CA SER A 278 -1.95 -5.49 29.36
C SER A 278 -3.15 -6.43 29.32
N PHE A 279 -4.20 -6.06 30.04
CA PHE A 279 -5.52 -6.66 29.95
C PHE A 279 -6.55 -5.54 29.80
N ILE A 280 -7.39 -5.65 28.79
CA ILE A 280 -8.47 -4.71 28.50
C ILE A 280 -9.78 -5.51 28.56
N PRO A 281 -10.58 -5.39 29.64
CA PRO A 281 -11.80 -6.17 29.83
C PRO A 281 -12.86 -5.97 28.75
N SER A 282 -12.87 -4.79 28.12
CA SER A 282 -13.77 -4.47 27.02
C SER A 282 -13.00 -3.67 25.97
N ALA A 283 -12.54 -4.37 24.95
CA ALA A 283 -11.71 -3.85 23.88
C ALA A 283 -12.43 -3.95 22.54
N LYS A 284 -12.33 -2.91 21.74
CA LYS A 284 -12.76 -2.95 20.34
C LYS A 284 -11.52 -2.85 19.46
N ARG A 285 -11.46 -3.72 18.45
CA ARG A 285 -10.44 -3.67 17.43
C ARG A 285 -10.57 -2.36 16.64
N GLN A 286 -9.50 -1.60 16.57
CA GLN A 286 -9.40 -0.37 15.78
C GLN A 286 -8.15 -0.43 14.91
N LEU A 287 -8.26 0.13 13.70
CA LEU A 287 -7.09 0.36 12.86
C LEU A 287 -6.51 1.71 13.23
N VAL A 288 -5.23 1.72 13.57
CA VAL A 288 -4.47 2.94 13.88
C VAL A 288 -3.14 2.92 13.13
N ARG A 289 -2.47 4.07 13.07
CA ARG A 289 -1.16 4.18 12.44
C ARG A 289 -0.11 3.43 13.28
N ALA A 290 0.78 2.71 12.61
CA ALA A 290 1.93 2.08 13.26
C ALA A 290 2.76 3.11 14.04
N PRO A 291 3.15 2.83 15.31
CA PRO A 291 4.02 3.71 16.08
C PRO A 291 5.35 4.00 15.37
N ALA A 292 5.89 5.20 15.55
CA ALA A 292 7.19 5.58 15.00
C ALA A 292 8.29 4.61 15.46
N GLY A 293 9.03 4.03 14.52
CA GLY A 293 10.09 3.04 14.78
C GLY A 293 9.67 1.58 14.60
N GLN A 294 8.38 1.26 14.47
CA GLN A 294 7.94 -0.03 13.91
C GLN A 294 7.97 0.07 12.39
N SER A 295 9.15 -0.17 11.81
CA SER A 295 9.32 -0.28 10.36
C SER A 295 8.77 -1.61 9.88
N GLY A 296 7.59 -1.56 9.24
CA GLY A 296 7.05 -2.63 8.42
C GLY A 296 6.30 -2.02 7.25
N ASN A 297 6.30 -2.69 6.08
CA ASN A 297 5.41 -2.37 4.96
C ASN A 297 3.98 -2.78 5.34
N HIS A 298 3.39 -2.10 6.32
CA HIS A 298 2.02 -2.35 6.73
C HIS A 298 1.06 -1.82 5.66
N ILE A 299 0.06 -2.63 5.34
CA ILE A 299 -1.01 -2.20 4.45
C ILE A 299 -1.74 -1.00 5.05
N SER A 300 -2.07 -0.01 4.22
CA SER A 300 -2.87 1.13 4.66
C SER A 300 -4.33 0.74 4.84
N ALA A 301 -5.13 1.63 5.42
CA ALA A 301 -6.58 1.44 5.54
C ALA A 301 -7.35 2.70 5.17
N VAL A 302 -8.44 2.52 4.44
CA VAL A 302 -9.37 3.58 4.04
C VAL A 302 -10.63 3.45 4.87
N ARG A 303 -11.07 4.54 5.49
CA ARG A 303 -12.39 4.60 6.13
C ARG A 303 -13.42 4.97 5.07
N ILE A 304 -14.35 4.08 4.83
CA ILE A 304 -15.41 4.24 3.84
C ILE A 304 -16.75 4.33 4.55
N GLU A 305 -17.52 5.33 4.15
CA GLU A 305 -18.89 5.54 4.58
C GLU A 305 -19.84 5.19 3.43
N ILE A 306 -20.82 4.33 3.72
CA ILE A 306 -21.90 3.94 2.82
C ILE A 306 -23.21 4.52 3.37
N GLU A 307 -23.92 5.28 2.54
CA GLU A 307 -25.21 5.87 2.85
C GLU A 307 -26.30 5.25 1.95
N ASN A 308 -27.32 4.65 2.56
CA ASN A 308 -28.51 4.12 1.87
C ASN A 308 -29.78 4.41 2.69
N ARG A 309 -30.81 5.00 2.07
CA ARG A 309 -32.10 5.34 2.73
C ARG A 309 -31.95 6.09 4.06
N GLY A 310 -30.94 6.96 4.18
CA GLY A 310 -30.64 7.69 5.42
C GLY A 310 -29.94 6.87 6.52
N MET A 311 -29.71 5.58 6.30
CA MET A 311 -28.82 4.77 7.12
C MET A 311 -27.38 4.98 6.65
N THR A 312 -26.47 5.11 7.61
CA THR A 312 -25.04 5.27 7.37
C THR A 312 -24.30 4.12 8.04
N SER A 313 -23.41 3.46 7.28
CA SER A 313 -22.50 2.45 7.79
C SER A 313 -21.07 2.85 7.49
N GLU A 314 -20.20 2.74 8.48
CA GLU A 314 -18.76 2.95 8.31
C GLU A 314 -18.03 1.61 8.34
N LEU A 315 -17.08 1.44 7.42
CA LEU A 315 -16.18 0.30 7.38
C LEU A 315 -14.75 0.76 7.10
N PHE A 316 -13.79 -0.06 7.51
CA PHE A 316 -12.39 0.12 7.16
C PHE A 316 -12.00 -0.92 6.11
N VAL A 317 -11.49 -0.46 4.97
CA VAL A 317 -11.00 -1.29 3.89
C VAL A 317 -9.49 -1.19 3.87
N GLN A 318 -8.83 -2.30 4.25
CA GLN A 318 -7.38 -2.39 4.17
C GLN A 318 -6.94 -2.57 2.72
N GLY A 319 -5.87 -1.89 2.34
CA GLY A 319 -5.38 -1.85 0.97
C GLY A 319 -4.40 -0.71 0.73
N MET A 320 -3.70 -0.75 -0.38
CA MET A 320 -2.84 0.33 -0.88
C MET A 320 -2.59 0.13 -2.38
N PRO A 321 -2.08 1.14 -3.11
CA PRO A 321 -1.59 0.93 -4.46
C PRO A 321 -0.46 -0.12 -4.47
N ARG A 322 -0.24 -0.74 -5.62
CA ARG A 322 0.75 -1.81 -5.90
C ARG A 322 0.49 -3.16 -5.23
N ILE A 323 -0.65 -3.36 -4.56
CA ILE A 323 -1.06 -4.67 -4.02
C ILE A 323 -2.48 -5.03 -4.48
N THR A 324 -2.78 -6.33 -4.60
CA THR A 324 -4.16 -6.79 -4.79
C THR A 324 -4.95 -6.50 -3.52
N GLY A 325 -6.06 -5.78 -3.65
CA GLY A 325 -6.93 -5.47 -2.53
C GLY A 325 -7.72 -6.69 -2.04
N ILE A 326 -8.02 -6.73 -0.75
CA ILE A 326 -8.88 -7.76 -0.15
C ILE A 326 -10.30 -7.20 -0.04
N PRO A 327 -11.33 -7.88 -0.59
CA PRO A 327 -12.70 -7.40 -0.52
C PRO A 327 -13.22 -7.42 0.92
N VAL A 328 -13.80 -6.30 1.34
CA VAL A 328 -14.57 -6.19 2.60
C VAL A 328 -16.04 -6.15 2.24
N SER A 329 -16.75 -7.21 2.63
CA SER A 329 -18.18 -7.35 2.36
C SER A 329 -19.03 -7.04 3.60
N GLY A 330 -20.26 -6.60 3.36
CA GLY A 330 -21.23 -6.36 4.41
C GLY A 330 -22.65 -6.22 3.87
N SER A 331 -23.60 -6.01 4.77
CA SER A 331 -25.00 -5.81 4.43
C SER A 331 -25.61 -4.65 5.21
N MET A 332 -26.48 -3.88 4.57
CA MET A 332 -27.26 -2.80 5.18
C MET A 332 -28.72 -2.90 4.73
N GLY A 333 -29.53 -3.60 5.55
CA GLY A 333 -30.86 -4.06 5.13
C GLY A 333 -30.75 -5.05 3.97
N ASP A 334 -31.47 -4.79 2.87
CA ASP A 334 -31.45 -5.61 1.66
C ASP A 334 -30.24 -5.32 0.74
N LEU A 335 -29.44 -4.31 1.05
CA LEU A 335 -28.23 -3.98 0.30
C LEU A 335 -27.07 -4.86 0.75
N LYS A 336 -26.57 -5.72 -0.12
CA LYS A 336 -25.25 -6.35 0.03
C LYS A 336 -24.22 -5.50 -0.69
N TYR A 337 -23.04 -5.35 -0.09
CA TYR A 337 -21.94 -4.63 -0.70
C TYR A 337 -20.62 -5.38 -0.50
N SER A 338 -19.71 -5.21 -1.46
CA SER A 338 -18.31 -5.60 -1.35
C SER A 338 -17.45 -4.45 -1.85
N ILE A 339 -16.52 -4.00 -1.02
CA ILE A 339 -15.63 -2.90 -1.35
C ILE A 339 -14.18 -3.36 -1.22
N THR A 340 -13.40 -3.10 -2.25
CA THR A 340 -11.99 -3.44 -2.32
C THR A 340 -11.19 -2.18 -2.55
N TYR A 341 -10.05 -2.03 -1.87
CA TYR A 341 -9.07 -0.98 -2.14
C TYR A 341 -7.74 -1.63 -2.49
N GLY A 342 -7.21 -1.36 -3.68
CA GLY A 342 -5.96 -1.93 -4.15
C GLY A 342 -5.68 -1.62 -5.61
N SER A 343 -4.59 -2.14 -6.14
CA SER A 343 -4.31 -2.09 -7.56
C SER A 343 -5.12 -3.11 -8.34
N ARG A 344 -5.44 -2.75 -9.58
CA ARG A 344 -6.16 -3.61 -10.50
C ARG A 344 -5.21 -4.55 -11.24
N GLU A 345 -5.64 -5.79 -11.42
CA GLU A 345 -4.98 -6.75 -12.30
C GLU A 345 -5.21 -6.41 -13.79
N ILE A 346 -4.11 -6.33 -14.54
CA ILE A 346 -4.06 -6.08 -15.97
C ILE A 346 -3.39 -7.30 -16.61
N PRO A 347 -4.13 -8.13 -17.37
CA PRO A 347 -3.54 -9.26 -18.07
C PRO A 347 -2.60 -8.77 -19.18
N VAL A 348 -1.50 -9.48 -19.36
CA VAL A 348 -0.57 -9.30 -20.49
C VAL A 348 -0.67 -10.50 -21.44
N PRO A 349 -0.45 -10.32 -22.76
CA PRO A 349 -0.72 -11.35 -23.77
C PRO A 349 0.45 -12.32 -23.96
N PHE A 350 1.18 -12.62 -22.88
CA PHE A 350 2.30 -13.54 -22.78
C PHE A 350 2.57 -13.81 -21.29
N SER A 351 3.44 -14.76 -20.97
CA SER A 351 3.83 -15.05 -19.59
C SER A 351 5.35 -14.96 -19.40
N LEU A 352 5.75 -14.58 -18.20
CA LEU A 352 7.14 -14.67 -17.74
C LEU A 352 7.22 -15.72 -16.66
N TYR A 353 8.04 -16.74 -16.86
CA TYR A 353 8.34 -17.77 -15.86
C TYR A 353 9.66 -17.42 -15.18
N LEU A 354 9.66 -17.26 -13.85
CA LEU A 354 10.88 -17.01 -13.09
C LEU A 354 11.57 -18.35 -12.79
N LYS A 355 12.76 -18.53 -13.36
CA LYS A 355 13.60 -19.71 -13.11
C LYS A 355 14.35 -19.57 -11.81
N ASP A 356 15.00 -18.43 -11.63
CA ASP A 356 15.92 -18.18 -10.52
C ASP A 356 16.00 -16.67 -10.26
N PHE A 357 16.09 -16.30 -8.99
CA PHE A 357 16.31 -14.93 -8.56
C PHE A 357 17.63 -14.83 -7.78
N GLU A 358 18.54 -14.01 -8.30
CA GLU A 358 19.88 -13.87 -7.75
C GLU A 358 20.03 -12.52 -7.04
N VAL A 359 20.56 -12.53 -5.82
CA VAL A 359 20.97 -11.33 -5.10
C VAL A 359 22.47 -11.39 -4.80
N GLU A 360 23.23 -10.48 -5.40
CA GLU A 360 24.62 -10.26 -5.01
C GLU A 360 24.68 -9.30 -3.82
N ARG A 361 25.68 -9.48 -2.94
CA ARG A 361 25.88 -8.64 -1.75
C ARG A 361 27.26 -8.03 -1.70
N TYR A 362 27.37 -6.89 -1.03
CA TYR A 362 28.67 -6.29 -0.75
C TYR A 362 29.51 -7.20 0.16
N PRO A 363 30.82 -7.36 -0.12
CA PRO A 363 31.70 -8.12 0.74
C PRO A 363 31.66 -7.62 2.19
N GLY A 364 31.38 -8.52 3.14
CA GLY A 364 31.31 -8.19 4.57
C GLY A 364 30.02 -7.51 5.05
N SER A 365 28.99 -7.42 4.19
CA SER A 365 27.67 -6.90 4.58
C SER A 365 26.54 -7.79 4.01
N ASN A 366 25.38 -7.77 4.66
CA ASN A 366 24.15 -8.33 4.10
C ASN A 366 23.43 -7.36 3.14
N SER A 367 24.01 -6.19 2.85
CA SER A 367 23.43 -5.23 1.90
C SER A 367 23.48 -5.76 0.46
N PRO A 368 22.35 -5.78 -0.27
CA PRO A 368 22.34 -6.16 -1.69
C PRO A 368 23.14 -5.17 -2.53
N SER A 369 24.01 -5.67 -3.41
CA SER A 369 24.78 -4.89 -4.38
C SER A 369 24.14 -4.92 -5.77
N SER A 370 23.56 -6.05 -6.16
CA SER A 370 22.84 -6.21 -7.42
C SER A 370 21.79 -7.31 -7.26
N PHE A 371 20.75 -7.28 -8.08
CA PHE A 371 19.79 -8.35 -8.16
C PHE A 371 19.37 -8.58 -9.60
N ALA A 372 19.16 -9.84 -9.95
CA ALA A 372 18.87 -10.29 -11.30
C ALA A 372 17.79 -11.37 -11.29
N SER A 373 16.96 -11.37 -12.33
CA SER A 373 15.93 -12.39 -12.54
C SER A 373 16.24 -13.15 -13.82
N GLU A 374 16.41 -14.47 -13.71
CA GLU A 374 16.46 -15.37 -14.86
C GLU A 374 15.03 -15.78 -15.21
N VAL A 375 14.53 -15.30 -16.35
CA VAL A 375 13.15 -15.51 -16.77
C VAL A 375 13.07 -16.22 -18.12
N THR A 376 12.07 -17.08 -18.29
CA THR A 376 11.66 -17.57 -19.61
C THR A 376 10.46 -16.77 -20.07
N LEU A 377 10.62 -16.04 -21.17
CA LEU A 377 9.53 -15.42 -21.89
C LEU A 377 8.79 -16.49 -22.69
N ILE A 378 7.48 -16.62 -22.46
CA ILE A 378 6.62 -17.58 -23.14
C ILE A 378 5.47 -16.81 -23.80
N ASP A 379 5.46 -16.78 -25.13
CA ASP A 379 4.42 -16.18 -25.96
C ASP A 379 3.95 -17.21 -26.99
N GLU A 380 2.84 -17.87 -26.68
CA GLU A 380 2.28 -18.94 -27.52
C GLU A 380 1.78 -18.45 -28.88
N GLU A 381 1.25 -17.22 -28.95
CA GLU A 381 0.74 -16.64 -30.19
C GLU A 381 1.85 -16.36 -31.20
N MET A 382 3.05 -16.03 -30.73
CA MET A 382 4.23 -15.84 -31.57
C MET A 382 5.12 -17.08 -31.67
N GLY A 383 4.80 -18.16 -30.93
CA GLY A 383 5.64 -19.36 -30.85
C GLY A 383 7.01 -19.11 -30.20
N ILE A 384 7.11 -18.12 -29.32
CA ILE A 384 8.37 -17.71 -28.69
C ILE A 384 8.48 -18.37 -27.31
N ARG A 385 9.62 -19.02 -27.07
CA ARG A 385 10.06 -19.49 -25.75
C ARG A 385 11.55 -19.22 -25.60
N GLU A 386 11.90 -18.15 -24.89
CA GLU A 386 13.28 -17.66 -24.81
C GLU A 386 13.68 -17.36 -23.38
N ASP A 387 14.90 -17.74 -23.02
CA ASP A 387 15.51 -17.38 -21.74
C ASP A 387 16.14 -16.00 -21.81
N ARG A 388 15.89 -15.20 -20.78
CA ARG A 388 16.31 -13.81 -20.69
C ARG A 388 16.67 -13.48 -19.25
N ARG A 389 17.72 -12.67 -19.08
CA ARG A 389 18.12 -12.14 -17.78
C ARG A 389 17.72 -10.67 -17.66
N ILE A 390 16.99 -10.33 -16.61
CA ILE A 390 16.59 -8.95 -16.29
C ILE A 390 17.39 -8.50 -15.07
N PHE A 391 18.11 -7.39 -15.19
CA PHE A 391 18.90 -6.81 -14.09
C PHE A 391 19.06 -5.30 -14.28
N MET A 392 19.81 -4.65 -13.38
CA MET A 392 20.05 -3.21 -13.48
C MET A 392 20.63 -2.82 -14.85
N ASN A 393 19.96 -1.90 -15.54
CA ASN A 393 20.28 -1.44 -16.89
C ASN A 393 20.15 -2.47 -18.03
N ASN A 394 19.66 -3.69 -17.76
CA ASN A 394 19.31 -4.67 -18.80
C ASN A 394 17.84 -5.08 -18.69
N ILE A 395 17.04 -4.62 -19.65
CA ILE A 395 15.58 -4.67 -19.58
C ILE A 395 15.04 -5.65 -20.62
N LEU A 396 14.00 -6.38 -20.25
CA LEU A 396 13.27 -7.21 -21.21
C LEU A 396 12.26 -6.35 -21.96
N LYS A 397 12.28 -6.43 -23.29
CA LYS A 397 11.35 -5.72 -24.17
C LYS A 397 10.58 -6.74 -24.99
N HIS A 398 9.25 -6.72 -24.93
CA HIS A 398 8.40 -7.62 -25.72
C HIS A 398 7.02 -7.01 -25.96
N ARG A 399 6.49 -7.10 -27.18
CA ARG A 399 5.15 -6.57 -27.55
C ARG A 399 4.85 -5.13 -27.08
N GLY A 400 5.88 -4.28 -27.04
CA GLY A 400 5.79 -2.89 -26.56
C GLY A 400 5.81 -2.72 -25.04
N TYR A 401 5.88 -3.81 -24.27
CA TYR A 401 6.13 -3.81 -22.84
C TYR A 401 7.62 -3.80 -22.55
N ARG A 402 7.99 -3.12 -21.46
CA ARG A 402 9.35 -3.07 -20.93
C ARG A 402 9.32 -3.47 -19.47
N PHE A 403 10.16 -4.42 -19.11
CA PHE A 403 10.28 -4.97 -17.76
C PHE A 403 11.61 -4.56 -17.17
N TYR A 404 11.53 -3.88 -16.04
CA TYR A 404 12.67 -3.39 -15.28
C TYR A 404 12.72 -4.12 -13.96
N GLN A 405 13.90 -4.52 -13.55
CA GLN A 405 14.09 -5.05 -12.21
C GLN A 405 13.84 -3.93 -11.18
N SER A 406 12.81 -4.06 -10.33
CA SER A 406 12.39 -3.00 -9.40
C SER A 406 12.72 -3.34 -7.95
N SER A 407 12.29 -4.51 -7.48
CA SER A 407 12.55 -4.99 -6.12
C SER A 407 12.39 -6.51 -6.06
N TYR A 408 12.35 -7.08 -4.86
CA TYR A 408 12.25 -8.51 -4.63
C TYR A 408 11.62 -8.79 -3.27
N ASP A 409 11.22 -10.04 -3.05
CA ASP A 409 10.62 -10.48 -1.80
C ASP A 409 11.67 -10.58 -0.68
N THR A 410 11.28 -10.30 0.55
CA THR A 410 12.20 -10.34 1.71
C THR A 410 12.78 -11.73 2.00
N ASP A 411 12.15 -12.79 1.49
CA ASP A 411 12.62 -14.18 1.58
C ASP A 411 13.49 -14.59 0.37
N GLU A 412 13.79 -13.65 -0.52
CA GLU A 412 14.66 -13.78 -1.69
C GLU A 412 14.22 -14.83 -2.70
N GLN A 413 12.93 -15.18 -2.70
CA GLN A 413 12.35 -16.21 -3.58
C GLN A 413 11.33 -15.64 -4.57
N GLY A 414 11.40 -14.33 -4.83
CA GLY A 414 10.48 -13.67 -5.74
C GLY A 414 11.01 -12.34 -6.24
N THR A 415 10.67 -12.04 -7.48
CA THR A 415 11.05 -10.80 -8.15
C THR A 415 9.84 -9.89 -8.31
N VAL A 416 10.09 -8.59 -8.20
CA VAL A 416 9.12 -7.55 -8.54
C VAL A 416 9.68 -6.76 -9.73
N LEU A 417 9.02 -6.92 -10.87
CA LEU A 417 9.36 -6.23 -12.11
C LEU A 417 8.46 -5.00 -12.25
N SER A 418 9.04 -3.83 -12.54
CA SER A 418 8.28 -2.69 -13.02
C SER A 418 7.98 -2.87 -14.49
N VAL A 419 6.71 -2.71 -14.87
CA VAL A 419 6.21 -2.94 -16.22
C VAL A 419 5.71 -1.62 -16.79
N ASN A 420 6.23 -1.24 -17.94
CA ASN A 420 5.81 -0.04 -18.64
C ASN A 420 5.46 -0.37 -20.11
N LYS A 421 4.30 0.11 -20.56
CA LYS A 421 3.87 0.08 -21.96
C LYS A 421 3.73 1.51 -22.49
N ASP A 422 4.87 2.19 -22.63
CA ASP A 422 4.99 3.59 -23.08
C ASP A 422 5.99 3.76 -24.23
N LEU A 423 5.87 2.96 -25.30
CA LEU A 423 6.83 3.09 -26.40
C LEU A 423 6.79 4.51 -27.00
N ALA A 424 5.58 5.07 -27.18
CA ALA A 424 5.39 6.36 -27.83
C ALA A 424 5.91 7.53 -26.99
N GLY A 425 5.49 7.65 -25.72
CA GLY A 425 5.88 8.77 -24.86
C GLY A 425 7.38 8.74 -24.58
N THR A 426 7.93 7.56 -24.29
CA THR A 426 9.38 7.43 -24.12
C THR A 426 10.16 7.78 -25.39
N THR A 427 9.69 7.36 -26.58
CA THR A 427 10.40 7.72 -27.83
C THR A 427 10.39 9.23 -28.06
N VAL A 428 9.26 9.90 -27.81
CA VAL A 428 9.14 11.36 -27.95
C VAL A 428 10.01 12.09 -26.92
N THR A 429 10.02 11.63 -25.67
CA THR A 429 10.85 12.19 -24.60
C THR A 429 12.35 12.04 -24.91
N TYR A 430 12.78 10.90 -25.46
CA TYR A 430 14.20 10.66 -25.80
C TYR A 430 14.65 11.40 -27.07
N LEU A 431 13.71 11.77 -27.95
CA LEU A 431 13.99 12.60 -29.12
C LEU A 431 14.22 14.07 -28.74
N GLY A 432 13.55 14.54 -27.69
CA GLY A 432 13.76 15.85 -27.10
C GLY A 432 15.05 15.88 -26.29
#